data_AF-A0A833RGA7-F1
#
_entry.id   AF-A0A833RGA7-F1
#
_cell.length_a   1.000
_cell.length_b   1.000
_cell.length_c   1.000
_cell.angle_alpha   90.00
_cell.angle_beta   90.00
_cell.angle_gamma   90.00
#
_symmetry.space_group_name_H-M   'P 1'
#
loop_
_entity.id
_entity.type
_entity.pdbx_description
1 polymer ?
#
loop_
_entity_poly.entity_id
_entity_poly.type
_entity_poly.pdbx_seq_one_letter_code
_entity_poly.pdbx_strand_id
1 'polypeptide(L)'
;MNFIQVWHYGVNDSYGPHYDFYENNEDKPGGNRVATVLIYLSNVTHGGETIFPKSQTTKLKDESFSECASAGYAIKPVKGSAVFFFNLNLDSTLDNSSLHQSCKNIVHQNALTVQYTVSAMTIMRIC
;
A
#
# COMPACT_ATOMS: atom_id res chain seq x y z
N MET A 1 2.58 14.03 -13.40
CA MET A 1 1.26 13.54 -13.83
C MET A 1 1.04 12.20 -13.14
N ASN A 2 0.01 12.07 -12.29
CA ASN A 2 -0.26 10.82 -11.58
C ASN A 2 -1.33 10.06 -12.35
N PHE A 3 -0.98 8.87 -12.81
CA PHE A 3 -1.91 7.98 -13.51
C PHE A 3 -2.42 6.90 -12.56
N ILE A 4 -3.64 6.43 -12.82
CA ILE A 4 -4.15 5.23 -12.16
C ILE A 4 -3.32 4.04 -12.65
N GLN A 5 -2.74 3.30 -11.70
CA GLN A 5 -2.02 2.07 -11.99
C GLN A 5 -2.89 0.88 -11.63
N VAL A 6 -3.04 -0.07 -12.54
CA VAL A 6 -3.75 -1.34 -12.29
C VAL A 6 -2.73 -2.45 -12.29
N TRP A 7 -2.59 -3.12 -11.14
CA TRP A 7 -1.69 -4.24 -10.95
C TRP A 7 -2.46 -5.55 -10.99
N HIS A 8 -1.91 -6.52 -11.72
CA HIS A 8 -2.36 -7.90 -11.74
C HIS A 8 -1.28 -8.77 -11.12
N TYR A 9 -1.67 -9.56 -10.10
CA TYR A 9 -0.81 -10.48 -9.40
C TYR A 9 -1.32 -11.90 -9.59
N GLY A 10 -0.48 -12.74 -10.19
CA GLY A 10 -0.64 -14.18 -10.29
C GLY A 10 -0.27 -14.90 -8.99
N VAL A 11 -0.22 -16.23 -9.06
CA VAL A 11 0.24 -17.06 -7.95
C VAL A 11 1.74 -16.88 -7.76
N ASN A 12 2.16 -16.73 -6.50
CA ASN A 12 3.52 -16.41 -6.04
C ASN A 12 4.04 -15.01 -6.38
N ASP A 13 3.28 -14.21 -7.13
CA ASP A 13 3.64 -12.83 -7.37
C ASP A 13 3.58 -12.02 -6.08
N SER A 14 4.52 -11.10 -5.94
CA SER A 14 4.69 -10.20 -4.80
C SER A 14 5.33 -8.90 -5.29
N TYR A 15 5.37 -7.91 -4.42
CA TYR A 15 6.12 -6.69 -4.69
C TYR A 15 6.89 -6.31 -3.42
N GLY A 16 8.20 -6.12 -3.56
CA GLY A 16 9.10 -5.97 -2.41
C GLY A 16 8.90 -4.67 -1.61
N PRO A 17 9.60 -4.53 -0.48
CA PRO A 17 9.56 -3.31 0.33
C PRO A 17 9.98 -2.09 -0.49
N HIS A 18 9.14 -1.07 -0.50
CA HIS A 18 9.41 0.19 -1.18
C HIS A 18 8.66 1.35 -0.53
N TYR A 19 9.04 2.56 -0.93
CA TYR A 19 8.33 3.78 -0.65
C TYR A 19 7.71 4.31 -1.93
N ASP A 20 6.55 4.97 -1.80
CA ASP A 20 5.91 5.63 -2.92
C ASP A 20 6.42 7.05 -3.16
N PHE A 21 7.05 7.66 -2.17
CA PHE A 21 7.69 8.97 -2.31
C PHE A 21 9.02 8.88 -3.07
N TYR A 22 9.43 10.00 -3.64
CA TYR A 22 10.77 10.18 -4.19
C TYR A 22 11.74 10.60 -3.08
N GLU A 23 12.86 9.89 -2.95
CA GLU A 23 13.93 10.22 -2.01
C GLU A 23 14.67 11.50 -2.45
N ASN A 24 15.01 11.60 -3.73
CA ASN A 24 15.72 12.75 -4.27
C ASN A 24 14.77 13.83 -4.77
N ASN A 25 15.09 15.10 -4.47
CA ASN A 25 14.29 16.25 -4.92
C ASN A 25 14.30 16.45 -6.43
N GLU A 26 15.34 15.98 -7.12
CA GLU A 26 15.50 16.14 -8.57
C GLU A 26 14.54 15.24 -9.38
N ASP A 27 14.04 14.16 -8.77
CA ASP A 27 13.12 13.19 -9.39
C ASP A 27 11.64 13.62 -9.32
N LYS A 28 11.34 14.87 -8.94
CA LYS A 28 10.01 15.36 -8.54
C LYS A 28 9.39 16.39 -9.51
N PRO A 29 9.06 16.06 -10.77
CA PRO A 29 8.35 17.00 -11.63
C PRO A 29 6.93 17.27 -11.07
N GLY A 30 6.76 18.41 -10.40
CA GLY A 30 5.49 18.83 -9.78
C GLY A 30 5.31 18.49 -8.30
N GLY A 31 6.39 18.10 -7.59
CA GLY A 31 6.37 17.80 -6.15
C GLY A 31 6.36 16.31 -5.82
N ASN A 32 6.50 15.98 -4.53
CA ASN A 32 6.53 14.60 -4.05
C ASN A 32 5.11 14.01 -3.93
N ARG A 33 4.98 12.69 -3.87
CA ARG A 33 3.70 12.01 -3.63
C ARG A 33 3.38 12.06 -2.13
N VAL A 34 2.33 12.78 -1.76
CA VAL A 34 1.87 13.02 -0.39
C VAL A 34 1.24 11.77 0.22
N ALA A 35 0.40 11.07 -0.54
CA ALA A 35 -0.35 9.92 -0.05
C ALA A 35 -0.65 8.90 -1.16
N THR A 36 -1.03 7.70 -0.77
CA THR A 36 -1.40 6.62 -1.68
C THR A 36 -2.75 6.02 -1.27
N VAL A 37 -3.56 5.72 -2.28
CA VAL A 37 -4.76 4.89 -2.16
C VAL A 37 -4.50 3.57 -2.90
N LEU A 38 -4.65 2.46 -2.19
CA LEU A 38 -4.71 1.11 -2.76
C LEU A 38 -6.15 0.63 -2.69
N ILE A 39 -6.71 0.18 -3.81
CA ILE A 39 -8.08 -0.36 -3.89
C ILE A 39 -7.99 -1.80 -4.39
N TYR A 40 -8.52 -2.74 -3.61
CA TYR A 40 -8.51 -4.15 -3.99
C TYR A 40 -9.75 -4.48 -4.82
N LEU A 41 -9.56 -5.00 -6.04
CA LEU A 41 -10.63 -5.35 -6.97
C LEU A 41 -10.97 -6.84 -6.97
N SER A 42 -10.16 -7.65 -6.29
CA SER A 42 -10.34 -9.11 -6.13
C SER A 42 -10.19 -9.51 -4.66
N ASN A 43 -10.83 -10.61 -4.27
CA ASN A 43 -10.56 -11.26 -2.99
C ASN A 43 -9.33 -12.15 -3.13
N VAL A 44 -8.42 -12.13 -2.15
CA VAL A 44 -7.38 -13.16 -2.01
C VAL A 44 -7.62 -13.90 -0.71
N THR A 45 -7.74 -15.22 -0.81
CA THR A 45 -8.07 -16.10 0.32
C THR A 45 -6.88 -16.35 1.23
N HIS A 46 -5.66 -16.40 0.69
CA HIS A 46 -4.43 -16.56 1.46
C HIS A 46 -3.24 -15.91 0.74
N GLY A 47 -2.44 -15.13 1.48
CA GLY A 47 -1.38 -14.30 0.90
C GLY A 47 -1.91 -12.98 0.33
N GLY A 48 -1.06 -12.27 -0.42
CA GLY A 48 -1.41 -11.02 -1.10
C GLY A 48 -1.65 -9.83 -0.16
N GLU A 49 -1.31 -9.95 1.12
CA GLU A 49 -1.47 -8.87 2.08
C GLU A 49 -0.59 -7.67 1.73
N THR A 50 -1.12 -6.46 1.91
CA THR A 50 -0.27 -5.26 1.97
C THR A 50 0.20 -5.11 3.40
N ILE A 51 1.52 -5.03 3.60
CA ILE A 51 2.09 -4.93 4.95
C ILE A 51 2.94 -3.67 5.08
N PHE A 52 2.96 -3.13 6.31
CA PHE A 52 3.76 -1.98 6.73
C PHE A 52 4.70 -2.43 7.84
N PRO A 53 5.93 -2.88 7.51
CA PRO A 53 6.86 -3.46 8.48
C PRO A 53 7.33 -2.47 9.55
N LYS A 54 7.30 -1.17 9.23
CA LYS A 54 7.71 -0.08 10.14
C LYS A 54 6.54 0.60 10.85
N SER A 55 5.32 0.07 10.74
CA SER A 55 4.18 0.60 11.48
C SER A 55 4.42 0.45 12.98
N GLN A 56 4.14 1.50 13.75
CA GLN A 56 4.18 1.45 15.22
C GLN A 56 3.03 0.65 15.82
N THR A 57 2.01 0.35 15.00
CA THR A 57 0.84 -0.43 15.42
C THR A 57 0.92 -1.82 14.83
N THR A 58 0.38 -2.79 15.56
CA THR A 58 0.17 -4.14 15.06
C THR A 58 -1.31 -4.47 15.15
N LYS A 59 -1.79 -5.26 14.19
CA LYS A 59 -3.14 -5.82 14.23
C LYS A 59 -3.06 -7.24 14.75
N LEU A 60 -4.07 -7.68 15.52
CA LEU A 60 -4.24 -9.09 15.86
C LEU A 60 -4.37 -9.89 14.56
N LYS A 61 -3.57 -10.96 14.45
CA LYS A 61 -3.52 -11.85 13.28
C LYS A 61 -4.12 -13.19 13.68
N ASP A 62 -5.00 -13.69 12.84
CA ASP A 62 -5.50 -15.06 12.90
C ASP A 62 -4.71 -15.97 11.96
N GLU A 63 -5.03 -17.26 11.98
CA GLU A 63 -4.39 -18.29 11.15
C GLU A 63 -4.56 -18.08 9.64
N SER A 64 -5.42 -17.16 9.21
CA SER A 64 -5.65 -16.88 7.80
C SER A 64 -4.73 -15.78 7.23
N PHE A 65 -3.81 -15.24 8.02
CA PHE A 65 -2.69 -14.41 7.53
C PHE A 65 -1.50 -15.28 7.10
N SER A 66 -0.80 -14.86 6.03
CA SER A 66 0.45 -15.50 5.60
C SER A 66 1.61 -15.24 6.56
N GLU A 67 2.67 -16.03 6.48
CA GLU A 67 3.90 -15.81 7.26
C GLU A 67 4.50 -14.41 7.00
N CYS A 68 4.47 -13.94 5.76
CA CYS A 68 4.90 -12.60 5.38
C CYS A 68 4.16 -11.50 6.13
N ALA A 69 2.86 -11.70 6.40
CA ALA A 69 2.07 -10.74 7.15
C ALA A 69 2.47 -10.62 8.62
N SER A 70 3.28 -11.52 9.18
CA SER A 70 3.76 -11.45 10.56
C SER A 70 4.66 -10.23 10.85
N ALA A 71 5.35 -9.70 9.82
CA ALA A 71 6.40 -8.70 9.96
C ALA A 71 5.95 -7.24 10.19
N GLY A 72 4.66 -6.95 10.37
CA GLY A 72 4.18 -5.59 10.62
C GLY A 72 2.65 -5.46 10.70
N TYR A 73 2.13 -4.25 10.47
CA TYR A 73 0.69 -4.05 10.28
C TYR A 73 0.29 -4.57 8.89
N ALA A 74 -0.65 -5.50 8.82
CA ALA A 74 -1.01 -6.19 7.59
C ALA A 74 -2.50 -6.01 7.27
N ILE A 75 -2.80 -5.79 5.99
CA ILE A 75 -4.14 -5.66 5.46
C ILE A 75 -4.38 -6.76 4.44
N LYS A 76 -5.49 -7.49 4.59
CA LYS A 76 -5.92 -8.49 3.61
C LYS A 76 -6.61 -7.81 2.43
N PRO A 77 -6.31 -8.24 1.19
CA PRO A 77 -7.01 -7.75 0.02
C PRO A 77 -8.44 -8.34 -0.03
N VAL A 78 -9.41 -7.47 0.19
CA VAL A 78 -10.84 -7.79 0.13
C VAL A 78 -11.45 -6.93 -0.96
N LYS A 79 -12.13 -7.55 -1.91
CA LYS A 79 -12.76 -6.86 -3.04
C LYS A 79 -13.64 -5.71 -2.56
N GLY A 80 -13.39 -4.52 -3.09
CA GLY A 80 -14.11 -3.29 -2.77
C GLY A 80 -13.57 -2.54 -1.54
N SER A 81 -12.62 -3.09 -0.80
CA SER A 81 -11.94 -2.36 0.27
C SER A 81 -10.77 -1.54 -0.28
N ALA A 82 -10.36 -0.53 0.50
CA ALA A 82 -9.25 0.32 0.17
C ALA A 82 -8.39 0.61 1.40
N VAL A 83 -7.10 0.81 1.16
CA VAL A 83 -6.14 1.32 2.15
C VAL A 83 -5.71 2.69 1.70
N PHE A 84 -5.79 3.66 2.60
CA PHE A 84 -5.25 5.00 2.41
C PHE A 84 -4.15 5.23 3.44
N PHE A 85 -3.00 5.72 3.00
CA PHE A 85 -1.88 6.05 3.87
C PHE A 85 -1.09 7.24 3.33
N PHE A 86 -0.45 7.96 4.24
CA PHE A 86 0.46 9.05 3.89
C PHE A 86 1.85 8.51 3.58
N ASN A 87 2.48 9.07 2.55
CA ASN A 87 3.88 8.82 2.20
C ASN A 87 4.81 9.86 2.86
N LEU A 88 4.25 11.02 3.22
CA LEU A 88 4.95 12.12 3.88
C LEU A 88 4.27 12.45 5.21
N ASN A 89 5.04 12.93 6.16
CA ASN A 89 4.51 13.54 7.37
C ASN A 89 3.77 14.85 7.04
N LEU A 90 2.98 15.34 8.00
CA LEU A 90 2.20 16.58 7.83
C LEU A 90 3.09 17.83 7.61
N ASP A 91 4.35 17.77 8.03
CA ASP A 91 5.37 18.81 7.78
C ASP A 91 6.10 18.62 6.44
N SER A 92 5.62 17.72 5.58
CA SER A 92 6.19 17.35 4.28
C SER A 92 7.53 16.61 4.32
N THR A 93 8.01 16.20 5.49
CA THR A 93 9.18 15.29 5.58
C THR A 93 8.80 13.86 5.18
N LEU A 94 9.78 13.04 4.79
CA LEU A 94 9.54 11.65 4.37
C LEU A 94 9.03 10.82 5.55
N ASP A 95 7.95 10.06 5.36
CA ASP A 95 7.44 9.17 6.40
C ASP A 95 8.02 7.76 6.23
N ASN A 96 9.06 7.44 6.99
CA ASN A 96 9.67 6.11 6.97
C ASN A 96 8.72 4.98 7.41
N SER A 97 7.64 5.28 8.12
CA SER A 97 6.64 4.28 8.51
C SER A 97 5.74 3.84 7.34
N SER A 98 5.76 4.61 6.23
CA SER A 98 5.06 4.29 4.97
C SER A 98 5.73 3.19 4.12
N LEU A 99 6.87 2.64 4.58
CA LEU A 99 7.50 1.49 3.95
C LEU A 99 6.47 0.36 3.87
N HIS A 100 6.21 -0.11 2.66
CA HIS A 100 5.21 -1.16 2.45
C HIS A 100 5.64 -2.15 1.38
N GLN A 101 5.00 -3.32 1.42
CA GLN A 101 5.19 -4.36 0.42
C GLN A 101 3.90 -5.14 0.21
N SER A 102 3.81 -5.85 -0.93
CA SER A 102 2.77 -6.84 -1.18
C SER A 102 3.33 -8.22 -0.94
N CYS A 103 2.78 -8.94 0.03
CA CYS A 103 3.09 -10.34 0.29
C CYS A 103 2.76 -11.21 -0.92
N LYS A 104 3.40 -12.38 -1.00
CA LYS A 104 3.14 -13.36 -2.06
C LYS A 104 1.67 -13.78 -2.05
N ASN A 105 1.05 -13.76 -3.22
CA ASN A 105 -0.28 -14.31 -3.41
C ASN A 105 -0.19 -15.85 -3.49
N ILE A 106 -0.89 -16.58 -2.61
CA ILE A 106 -0.70 -18.03 -2.48
C ILE A 106 -1.83 -18.80 -3.17
N VAL A 107 -3.09 -18.32 -3.10
CA VAL A 107 -4.28 -19.10 -3.51
C VAL A 107 -5.18 -18.36 -4.51
N HIS A 108 -4.67 -17.42 -5.31
CA HIS A 108 -5.47 -16.74 -6.34
C HIS A 108 -4.67 -16.48 -7.62
N GLN A 109 -5.22 -16.75 -8.81
CA GLN A 109 -4.51 -16.51 -10.08
C GLN A 109 -4.67 -15.09 -10.63
N ASN A 110 -5.69 -14.34 -10.20
CA ASN A 110 -6.05 -13.04 -10.76
C ASN A 110 -6.33 -11.98 -9.68
N ALA A 111 -5.37 -11.74 -8.79
CA ALA A 111 -5.51 -10.68 -7.81
C ALA A 111 -5.30 -9.33 -8.50
N LEU A 112 -6.23 -8.38 -8.28
CA LEU A 112 -6.22 -7.07 -8.92
C LEU A 112 -6.20 -5.99 -7.85
N THR A 113 -5.27 -5.05 -7.99
CA THR A 113 -5.14 -3.90 -7.08
C THR A 113 -4.92 -2.64 -7.91
N VAL A 114 -5.67 -1.59 -7.58
CA VAL A 114 -5.46 -0.25 -8.14
C VAL A 114 -4.61 0.56 -7.18
N GLN A 115 -3.60 1.25 -7.69
CA GLN A 115 -2.79 2.20 -6.95
C GLN A 115 -2.97 3.60 -7.55
N TYR A 116 -3.25 4.57 -6.68
CA TYR A 116 -3.30 5.97 -7.04
C TYR A 116 -2.52 6.80 -6.03
N THR A 117 -1.51 7.52 -6.52
CA THR A 117 -0.68 8.42 -5.70
C THR A 117 -1.15 9.86 -5.85
N VAL A 118 -1.21 10.58 -4.74
CA VAL A 118 -1.69 11.95 -4.65
C VAL A 118 -0.50 12.86 -4.39
N SER A 119 -0.21 13.81 -5.29
CA SER A 119 0.91 14.77 -5.11
C SER A 119 0.51 16.09 -4.46
N ALA A 120 -0.79 16.38 -4.38
CA ALA A 120 -1.34 17.52 -3.66
C ALA A 120 -2.70 17.12 -3.08
N MET A 121 -2.89 17.37 -1.78
CA MET A 121 -4.11 16.98 -1.07
C MET A 121 -4.66 18.17 -0.30
N THR A 122 -5.93 18.50 -0.53
CA THR A 122 -6.67 19.42 0.33
C THR A 122 -7.59 18.58 1.21
N ILE A 123 -7.33 18.55 2.52
CA ILE A 123 -8.17 17.83 3.47
C ILE A 123 -9.23 18.80 3.99
N MET A 124 -10.45 18.67 3.50
CA MET A 124 -11.62 19.40 4.01
C MET A 124 -12.43 18.47 4.90
N ARG A 125 -12.63 18.84 6.16
CA ARG A 125 -13.61 18.18 7.01
C ARG A 125 -14.99 18.65 6.59
N ILE A 126 -15.84 17.70 6.20
CA ILE A 126 -17.26 17.94 5.97
C ILE A 126 -17.91 17.76 7.35
N CYS A 127 -18.05 18.89 8.06
CA CYS A 127 -18.58 19.03 9.43
C CYS A 127 -17.59 18.70 10.57
#